data_AF-A0AAW0QNY2-F1
#
_entry.id   AF-A0AAW0QNY2-F1
#
_cell.length_a   1.000
_cell.length_b   1.000
_cell.length_c   1.000
_cell.angle_alpha   90.00
_cell.angle_beta   90.00
_cell.angle_gamma   90.00
#
_symmetry.space_group_name_H-M   'P 1'
#
loop_
_entity.id
_entity.type
_entity.pdbx_description
1 polymer ?
#
loop_
_entity_poly.entity_id
_entity_poly.type
_entity_poly.pdbx_seq_one_letter_code
_entity_poly.pdbx_strand_id
1 'polypeptide(L)'
;MGSIIQFALVTEAVFNVLGALLFIVFPQSCLSHAVSSSSPIPGCAALLCQVFGAIVLSLSVPLLLCVPESNAVYEKRRIVYKTMAAGEIAFIILFLRASQDYVETGFTPEFLTKSVMAFAPALAWHSYAVFINPAIMRTVGVAASRIDTKKVQ
;
A
#
# COMPACT_ATOMS: atom_id res chain seq x y z
N MET A 1 -22.86 8.74 6.87
CA MET A 1 -21.47 8.53 7.34
C MET A 1 -20.81 7.52 6.42
N GLY A 2 -19.63 7.82 5.87
CA GLY A 2 -18.88 6.87 5.05
C GLY A 2 -18.44 5.66 5.89
N SER A 3 -18.34 4.49 5.27
CA SER A 3 -17.86 3.29 5.95
C SER A 3 -16.36 3.42 6.28
N ILE A 4 -15.89 2.74 7.34
CA ILE A 4 -14.47 2.71 7.73
C ILE A 4 -13.58 2.33 6.53
N ILE A 5 -14.05 1.36 5.73
CA ILE A 5 -13.33 0.89 4.55
C ILE A 5 -13.24 1.95 3.46
N GLN A 6 -14.28 2.76 3.24
CA GLN A 6 -14.21 3.87 2.29
C GLN A 6 -13.18 4.91 2.69
N PHE A 7 -13.17 5.28 3.97
CA PHE A 7 -12.20 6.24 4.48
C PHE A 7 -10.77 5.72 4.32
N ALA A 8 -10.53 4.44 4.65
CA ALA A 8 -9.23 3.80 4.46
C ALA A 8 -8.80 3.80 2.98
N LEU A 9 -9.66 3.33 2.08
CA LEU A 9 -9.37 3.28 0.63
C LEU A 9 -9.05 4.66 0.04
N VAL A 10 -9.82 5.69 0.41
CA VAL A 10 -9.56 7.06 -0.05
C VAL A 10 -8.25 7.58 0.51
N THR A 11 -7.99 7.35 1.80
CA THR A 11 -6.76 7.79 2.46
C THR A 11 -5.53 7.13 1.84
N GLU A 12 -5.57 5.82 1.63
CA GLU A 12 -4.51 5.05 0.96
C GLU A 12 -4.29 5.53 -0.48
N ALA A 13 -5.35 5.74 -1.25
CA ALA A 13 -5.22 6.25 -2.62
C ALA A 13 -4.59 7.64 -2.65
N VAL A 14 -4.93 8.52 -1.72
CA VAL A 14 -4.30 9.85 -1.61
C VAL A 14 -2.80 9.74 -1.32
N PHE A 15 -2.41 8.94 -0.33
CA PHE A 15 -0.99 8.76 -0.01
C PHE A 15 -0.21 8.12 -1.15
N ASN A 16 -0.79 7.12 -1.83
CA ASN A 16 -0.15 6.48 -2.98
C ASN A 16 0.04 7.45 -4.14
N VAL A 17 -0.98 8.26 -4.47
CA VAL A 17 -0.88 9.28 -5.53
C VAL A 17 0.19 10.32 -5.20
N LEU A 18 0.17 10.86 -3.98
CA LEU A 18 1.15 11.87 -3.55
C LEU A 18 2.58 11.30 -3.56
N GLY A 19 2.79 10.12 -2.97
CA GLY A 19 4.09 9.46 -2.94
C GLY A 19 4.59 9.11 -4.34
N ALA A 20 3.72 8.57 -5.20
CA ALA A 20 4.05 8.25 -6.58
C ALA A 20 4.47 9.48 -7.39
N LEU A 21 3.75 10.59 -7.25
CA LEU A 21 4.10 11.83 -7.94
C LEU A 21 5.47 12.35 -7.51
N LEU A 22 5.82 12.25 -6.22
CA LEU A 22 7.16 12.61 -5.75
C LEU A 22 8.24 11.73 -6.40
N PHE A 23 8.05 10.41 -6.45
CA PHE A 23 9.01 9.50 -7.10
C PHE A 23 9.14 9.72 -8.61
N ILE A 24 8.06 10.09 -9.29
CA ILE A 24 8.06 10.32 -10.74
C ILE A 24 8.73 11.66 -11.08
N VAL A 25 8.35 12.74 -10.38
CA VAL A 25 8.77 14.11 -10.72
C VAL A 25 10.14 14.44 -10.12
N PHE A 26 10.45 13.91 -8.93
CA PHE A 26 11.68 14.24 -8.19
C PHE A 26 12.51 12.99 -7.78
N PRO A 27 12.80 12.05 -8.69
CA PRO A 27 13.48 10.79 -8.35
C PRO A 27 14.87 11.02 -7.75
N GLN A 28 15.61 12.02 -8.24
CA GLN A 28 16.95 12.36 -7.77
C GLN A 28 16.92 12.84 -6.31
N SER A 29 15.97 13.70 -5.97
CA SER A 29 15.78 14.18 -4.60
C SER A 29 15.34 13.06 -3.66
N CYS A 30 14.49 12.14 -4.10
CA CYS A 30 14.12 10.99 -3.26
C CYS A 30 15.35 10.10 -3.00
N LEU A 31 16.12 9.79 -4.04
CA LEU A 31 17.29 8.93 -3.93
C LEU A 31 18.44 9.57 -3.14
N SER A 32 18.61 10.89 -3.19
CA SER A 32 19.65 11.58 -2.43
C SER A 32 19.49 11.46 -0.91
N HIS A 33 18.27 11.22 -0.44
CA HIS A 33 18.01 10.95 0.98
C HIS A 33 18.14 9.45 1.33
N ALA A 34 18.18 8.58 0.32
CA ALA A 34 18.22 7.14 0.48
C ALA A 34 19.66 6.59 0.47
N VAL A 35 20.51 7.13 -0.40
CA VAL A 35 21.88 6.63 -0.61
C VAL A 35 22.89 7.24 0.35
N SER A 36 23.93 6.49 0.69
CA SER A 36 25.02 6.92 1.57
C SER A 36 26.17 7.62 0.83
N SER A 37 26.23 7.47 -0.50
CA SER A 37 27.35 7.95 -1.31
C SER A 37 27.16 9.39 -1.80
N SER A 38 28.26 10.15 -1.79
CA SER A 38 28.38 11.44 -2.49
C SER A 38 28.56 11.29 -4.01
N SER A 39 28.67 10.04 -4.49
CA SER A 39 28.76 9.76 -5.93
C SER A 39 27.46 10.13 -6.64
N PRO A 40 27.52 10.53 -7.93
CA PRO A 40 26.32 10.81 -8.70
C PRO A 40 25.40 9.59 -8.75
N ILE A 41 24.11 9.82 -8.47
CA ILE A 41 23.08 8.78 -8.56
C ILE A 41 22.96 8.34 -10.04
N PRO A 42 23.14 7.04 -10.35
CA PRO A 42 23.04 6.56 -11.72
C PRO A 42 21.66 6.82 -12.32
N GLY A 43 21.61 7.16 -13.62
CA GLY A 43 20.34 7.40 -14.32
C GLY A 43 19.38 6.21 -14.29
N CYS A 44 19.91 4.97 -14.26
CA CYS A 44 19.09 3.76 -14.12
C CYS A 44 18.41 3.67 -12.74
N ALA A 45 19.04 4.13 -11.67
CA ALA A 45 18.42 4.15 -10.33
C ALA A 45 17.27 5.16 -10.28
N ALA A 46 17.46 6.34 -10.89
CA ALA A 46 16.39 7.34 -11.03
C ALA A 46 15.22 6.79 -11.85
N LEU A 47 15.49 6.12 -12.97
CA LEU A 47 14.45 5.48 -13.78
C LEU A 47 13.69 4.40 -12.99
N LEU A 48 14.38 3.55 -12.23
CA LEU A 48 13.74 2.54 -11.38
C LEU A 48 12.84 3.18 -10.30
N CYS A 49 13.28 4.31 -9.72
CA CYS A 49 12.46 5.08 -8.78
C CYS A 49 11.17 5.61 -9.47
N GLN A 50 11.27 6.14 -10.68
CA GLN A 50 10.11 6.58 -11.45
C GLN A 50 9.18 5.42 -11.84
N VAL A 51 9.73 4.28 -12.25
CA VAL A 51 8.96 3.06 -12.55
C VAL A 51 8.21 2.58 -11.30
N PHE A 52 8.87 2.58 -10.15
CA PHE A 52 8.22 2.28 -8.88
C PHE A 52 7.06 3.24 -8.59
N GLY A 53 7.28 4.56 -8.75
CA GLY A 53 6.23 5.56 -8.65
C GLY A 53 5.06 5.29 -9.59
N ALA A 54 5.32 4.94 -10.86
CA ALA A 54 4.28 4.62 -11.83
C ALA A 54 3.47 3.36 -11.45
N ILE A 55 4.12 2.33 -10.88
CA ILE A 55 3.44 1.15 -10.36
C ILE A 55 2.51 1.53 -9.20
N VAL A 56 2.99 2.31 -8.23
CA VAL A 56 2.19 2.77 -7.07
C VAL A 56 0.99 3.62 -7.53
N LEU A 57 1.21 4.50 -8.52
CA LEU A 57 0.13 5.28 -9.11
C LEU A 57 -0.92 4.39 -9.80
N SER A 58 -0.47 3.38 -10.55
CA SER A 58 -1.37 2.42 -11.19
C SER A 58 -2.19 1.61 -10.17
N LEU A 59 -1.61 1.26 -9.02
CA LEU A 59 -2.30 0.56 -7.94
C LEU A 59 -3.31 1.45 -7.20
N SER A 60 -3.23 2.77 -7.36
CA SER A 60 -4.23 3.70 -6.80
C SER A 60 -5.57 3.63 -7.53
N VAL A 61 -5.58 3.26 -8.82
CA VAL A 61 -6.80 3.12 -9.61
C VAL A 61 -7.76 2.05 -9.05
N PRO A 62 -7.34 0.79 -8.83
CA PRO A 62 -8.23 -0.22 -8.28
C PRO A 62 -8.70 0.10 -6.85
N LEU A 63 -7.90 0.81 -6.04
CA LEU A 63 -8.33 1.32 -4.72
C LEU A 63 -9.53 2.28 -4.86
N LEU A 64 -9.41 3.27 -5.75
CA LEU A 64 -10.48 4.25 -6.00
C LEU A 64 -11.75 3.59 -6.56
N LEU A 65 -11.60 2.61 -7.45
CA LEU A 65 -12.73 1.84 -7.98
C LEU A 65 -13.45 0.99 -6.93
N CYS A 66 -12.80 0.72 -5.79
CA CYS A 66 -13.38 -0.02 -4.67
C CYS A 66 -14.05 0.88 -3.60
N VAL A 67 -13.98 2.21 -3.77
CA VAL A 67 -14.60 3.18 -2.84
C VAL A 67 -16.14 3.09 -2.87
N PRO A 68 -16.83 3.02 -4.02
CA PRO A 68 -18.30 2.94 -4.01
C PRO A 68 -18.81 1.71 -3.25
N GLU A 69 -19.85 1.88 -2.43
CA GLU A 69 -20.51 0.77 -1.76
C GLU A 69 -21.41 0.01 -2.74
N SER A 70 -21.10 -1.25 -2.99
CA SER A 70 -21.98 -2.17 -3.73
C SER A 70 -21.67 -3.61 -3.33
N ASN A 71 -22.70 -4.46 -3.39
CA ASN A 71 -22.57 -5.89 -3.07
C ASN A 71 -21.54 -6.60 -3.95
N ALA A 72 -21.27 -6.07 -5.15
CA ALA A 72 -20.28 -6.61 -6.09
C ALA A 72 -18.82 -6.19 -5.79
N VAL A 73 -18.60 -5.33 -4.79
CA VAL A 73 -17.28 -4.72 -4.53
C VAL A 73 -16.49 -5.48 -3.45
N TYR A 74 -17.14 -6.32 -2.66
CA TYR A 74 -16.46 -7.11 -1.61
C TYR A 74 -15.33 -7.98 -2.15
N GLU A 75 -15.59 -8.81 -3.18
CA GLU A 75 -14.53 -9.65 -3.75
C GLU A 75 -13.46 -8.81 -4.45
N LYS A 76 -13.82 -7.65 -5.03
CA LYS A 76 -12.85 -6.73 -5.63
C LYS A 76 -11.90 -6.16 -4.57
N ARG A 77 -12.43 -5.63 -3.46
CA ARG A 77 -11.66 -5.15 -2.30
C ARG A 77 -10.72 -6.22 -1.78
N ARG A 78 -11.20 -7.45 -1.66
CA ARG A 78 -10.41 -8.60 -1.19
C ARG A 78 -9.26 -8.95 -2.13
N ILE A 79 -9.47 -8.91 -3.44
CA ILE A 79 -8.39 -9.12 -4.43
C ILE A 79 -7.37 -7.99 -4.33
N VAL A 80 -7.82 -6.74 -4.32
CA VAL A 80 -6.95 -5.56 -4.23
C VAL A 80 -6.07 -5.61 -2.98
N TYR A 81 -6.66 -5.84 -1.80
CA TYR A 81 -5.90 -5.91 -0.54
C TYR A 81 -4.92 -7.08 -0.49
N LYS A 82 -5.27 -8.24 -1.08
CA LYS A 82 -4.32 -9.35 -1.20
C LYS A 82 -3.14 -9.01 -2.10
N THR A 83 -3.41 -8.37 -3.25
CA THR A 83 -2.36 -7.93 -4.18
C THR A 83 -1.45 -6.91 -3.52
N MET A 84 -2.01 -5.95 -2.78
CA MET A 84 -1.23 -4.96 -2.03
C MET A 84 -0.39 -5.62 -0.94
N ALA A 85 -1.00 -6.45 -0.09
CA ALA A 85 -0.27 -7.18 0.96
C ALA A 85 0.89 -8.01 0.38
N ALA A 86 0.68 -8.69 -0.76
CA ALA A 86 1.74 -9.44 -1.42
C ALA A 86 2.89 -8.55 -1.89
N GLY A 87 2.59 -7.39 -2.49
CA GLY A 87 3.58 -6.40 -2.89
C GLY A 87 4.36 -5.82 -1.70
N GLU A 88 3.66 -5.47 -0.63
CA GLU A 88 4.25 -4.93 0.60
C GLU A 88 5.17 -5.94 1.27
N ILE A 89 4.77 -7.21 1.36
CA ILE A 89 5.62 -8.30 1.85
C ILE A 89 6.88 -8.42 0.98
N ALA A 90 6.74 -8.39 -0.35
CA ALA A 90 7.89 -8.48 -1.24
C ALA A 90 8.87 -7.32 -1.02
N PHE A 91 8.39 -6.09 -0.91
CA PHE A 91 9.24 -4.93 -0.62
C PHE A 91 9.89 -5.00 0.77
N ILE A 92 9.15 -5.39 1.80
CA ILE A 92 9.70 -5.56 3.16
C ILE A 92 10.83 -6.58 3.15
N ILE A 93 10.65 -7.74 2.50
CA ILE A 93 11.69 -8.76 2.39
C ILE A 93 12.92 -8.20 1.66
N LEU A 94 12.73 -7.47 0.57
CA LEU A 94 13.83 -6.85 -0.18
C LEU A 94 14.60 -5.84 0.69
N PHE A 95 13.91 -4.97 1.43
CA PHE A 95 14.57 -4.00 2.30
C PHE A 95 15.29 -4.66 3.48
N LEU A 96 14.71 -5.70 4.08
CA LEU A 96 15.36 -6.47 5.13
C LEU A 96 16.60 -7.19 4.60
N ARG A 97 16.53 -7.79 3.42
CA ARG A 97 17.69 -8.42 2.77
C ARG A 97 18.77 -7.38 2.47
N ALA A 98 18.40 -6.24 1.89
CA ALA A 98 19.30 -5.12 1.62
C ALA A 98 19.93 -4.57 2.90
N SER A 99 19.23 -4.61 4.03
CA SER A 99 19.76 -4.11 5.32
C SER A 99 20.91 -4.97 5.87
N GLN A 100 20.98 -6.24 5.48
CA GLN A 100 22.07 -7.14 5.86
C GLN A 100 23.36 -6.81 5.08
N ASP A 101 23.23 -6.38 3.83
CA ASP A 101 24.35 -6.09 2.92
C ASP A 101 24.40 -4.61 2.54
N TYR A 102 24.02 -3.71 3.46
CA TYR A 102 23.73 -2.30 3.14
C TYR A 102 24.91 -1.58 2.47
N VAL A 103 26.15 -1.95 2.80
CA VAL A 103 27.39 -1.41 2.22
C VAL A 103 27.44 -1.66 0.71
N GLU A 104 27.06 -2.85 0.24
CA GLU A 104 27.08 -3.21 -1.19
C GLU A 104 25.92 -2.57 -1.95
N THR A 105 24.78 -2.38 -1.29
CA THR A 105 23.58 -1.77 -1.92
C THR A 105 23.70 -0.26 -2.11
N GLY A 106 24.61 0.41 -1.39
CA GLY A 106 24.76 1.86 -1.41
C GLY A 106 23.66 2.64 -0.68
N PHE A 107 22.70 1.96 -0.05
CA PHE A 107 21.66 2.60 0.78
C PHE A 107 22.13 2.83 2.21
N THR A 108 21.56 3.85 2.85
CA THR A 108 21.74 4.04 4.29
C THR A 108 20.91 3.02 5.08
N PRO A 109 21.43 2.48 6.20
CA PRO A 109 20.65 1.59 7.09
C PRO A 109 19.37 2.23 7.61
N GLU A 110 19.41 3.55 7.85
CA GLU A 110 18.27 4.33 8.31
C GLU A 110 17.15 4.37 7.27
N PHE A 111 17.49 4.58 5.99
CA PHE A 111 16.51 4.56 4.91
C PHE A 111 15.84 3.19 4.78
N LEU A 112 16.62 2.10 4.84
CA LEU A 112 16.10 0.74 4.73
C LEU A 112 15.16 0.40 5.91
N THR A 113 15.55 0.76 7.13
CA THR A 113 14.71 0.56 8.32
C THR A 113 13.43 1.40 8.24
N LYS A 114 13.54 2.68 7.88
CA LYS A 114 12.37 3.56 7.69
C LYS A 114 11.44 3.04 6.60
N SER A 115 11.98 2.47 5.53
CA SER A 115 11.19 1.88 4.45
C SER A 115 10.38 0.69 4.95
N VAL A 116 10.99 -0.26 5.68
CA VAL A 116 10.25 -1.38 6.31
C VAL A 116 9.13 -0.86 7.23
N MET A 117 9.45 0.12 8.07
CA MET A 117 8.47 0.71 8.99
C MET A 117 7.35 1.48 8.28
N ALA A 118 7.60 2.04 7.09
CA ALA A 118 6.59 2.73 6.31
C ALA A 118 5.56 1.76 5.69
N PHE A 119 5.98 0.56 5.31
CA PHE A 119 5.09 -0.47 4.75
C PHE A 119 4.33 -1.28 5.83
N ALA A 120 4.87 -1.37 7.05
CA ALA A 120 4.29 -2.20 8.10
C ALA A 120 2.84 -1.82 8.48
N PRO A 121 2.44 -0.55 8.63
CA PRO A 121 1.06 -0.19 8.93
C PRO A 121 0.07 -0.59 7.84
N ALA A 122 0.45 -0.38 6.57
CA ALA A 122 -0.39 -0.74 5.43
C ALA A 122 -0.56 -2.26 5.33
N LEU A 123 0.53 -3.03 5.48
CA LEU A 123 0.48 -4.48 5.53
C LEU A 123 -0.36 -5.01 6.69
N ALA A 124 -0.23 -4.41 7.87
CA ALA A 124 -1.02 -4.77 9.04
C ALA A 124 -2.52 -4.52 8.77
N TRP A 125 -2.85 -3.39 8.17
CA TRP A 125 -4.22 -3.05 7.80
C TRP A 125 -4.80 -4.01 6.75
N HIS A 126 -4.10 -4.25 5.65
CA HIS A 126 -4.55 -5.20 4.62
C HIS A 126 -4.72 -6.61 5.18
N SER A 127 -3.77 -7.06 6.00
CA SER A 127 -3.84 -8.39 6.63
C SER A 127 -5.00 -8.49 7.62
N TYR A 128 -5.21 -7.44 8.43
CA TYR A 128 -6.34 -7.37 9.35
C TYR A 128 -7.67 -7.40 8.60
N ALA A 129 -7.84 -6.55 7.58
CA ALA A 129 -9.05 -6.49 6.78
C ALA A 129 -9.33 -7.81 6.03
N VAL A 130 -8.30 -8.50 5.53
CA VAL A 130 -8.47 -9.73 4.73
C VAL A 130 -8.68 -10.99 5.61
N PHE A 131 -7.87 -11.15 6.66
CA PHE A 131 -7.79 -12.42 7.41
C PHE A 131 -8.43 -12.38 8.79
N ILE A 132 -8.44 -11.22 9.46
CA ILE A 132 -8.92 -11.10 10.85
C ILE A 132 -10.37 -10.61 10.88
N ASN A 133 -10.69 -9.54 10.15
CA ASN A 133 -12.02 -8.94 10.12
C ASN A 133 -12.49 -8.61 8.68
N PRO A 134 -12.79 -9.64 7.87
CA PRO A 134 -13.32 -9.46 6.52
C PRO A 134 -14.69 -8.80 6.49
N ALA A 135 -15.41 -8.72 7.61
CA ALA A 135 -16.69 -8.05 7.68
C ALA A 135 -16.58 -6.54 7.42
N ILE A 136 -15.43 -5.91 7.71
CA ILE A 136 -15.20 -4.48 7.44
C ILE A 136 -15.29 -4.14 5.95
N MET A 137 -14.97 -5.09 5.06
CA MET A 137 -15.04 -4.87 3.61
C MET A 137 -16.46 -5.04 3.06
N ARG A 138 -17.43 -5.51 3.86
CA ARG A 138 -18.81 -5.76 3.42
C ARG A 138 -19.66 -4.49 3.53
N THR A 139 -20.61 -4.36 2.61
CA THR A 139 -21.64 -3.31 2.61
C THR A 139 -22.50 -3.37 3.87
N VAL A 140 -22.71 -2.21 4.52
CA VAL A 140 -23.52 -2.04 5.74
C VAL A 140 -24.96 -2.59 5.57
N GLY A 141 -25.48 -2.63 4.34
CA GLY A 141 -26.83 -3.12 4.03
C GLY A 141 -27.07 -4.62 4.32
N VAL A 142 -26.03 -5.46 4.44
CA VAL A 142 -26.21 -6.91 4.65
C VAL A 142 -26.19 -7.29 6.14
N ALA A 143 -25.55 -6.50 7.00
CA ALA A 143 -25.52 -6.79 8.44
C ALA A 143 -26.91 -6.57 9.08
N ALA A 144 -27.68 -5.59 8.60
CA ALA A 144 -29.04 -5.32 9.07
C ALA A 144 -30.04 -6.43 8.68
N SER A 145 -29.92 -7.06 7.51
CA SER A 145 -30.90 -8.08 7.08
C SER A 145 -30.78 -9.43 7.79
N ARG A 146 -29.68 -9.67 8.52
CA ARG A 146 -29.45 -10.92 9.27
C ARG A 146 -29.93 -10.90 10.72
N ILE A 147 -30.24 -9.72 11.25
CA ILE A 147 -30.74 -9.57 12.63
C ILE A 147 -32.27 -9.72 12.67
N ASP A 148 -32.98 -9.27 11.63
CA ASP A 148 -34.46 -9.37 11.58
C ASP A 148 -34.99 -10.78 11.32
N THR A 149 -34.22 -11.67 10.71
CA THR A 149 -34.64 -13.06 10.46
C THR A 149 -34.52 -13.98 11.68
N LYS A 150 -33.92 -13.52 12.79
CA LYS A 150 -33.82 -14.31 14.03
C LYS A 150 -34.85 -13.95 15.11
N LYS A 151 -35.75 -13.00 14.84
CA LYS A 151 -36.82 -12.61 15.79
C LYS A 151 -38.22 -13.14 15.40
N VAL A 152 -38.30 -13.97 14.37
CA VAL A 152 -39.57 -14.59 13.95
C VAL A 152 -39.37 -16.10 13.93
N GLN A 153 -39.27 -16.70 15.12
CA GLN A 153 -39.56 -18.11 15.37
C GLN A 153 -39.79 -18.32 16.87
#